data_AF-A0A4P6FIC9-F1
#
_entry.id   AF-A0A4P6FIC9-F1
#
_cell.length_a   1.000
_cell.length_b   1.000
_cell.length_c   1.000
_cell.angle_alpha   90.00
_cell.angle_beta   90.00
_cell.angle_gamma   90.00
#
_symmetry.space_group_name_H-M   'P 1'
#
loop_
_entity.id
_entity.type
_entity.pdbx_description
1 polymer ?
#
loop_
_entity_poly.entity_id
_entity_poly.type
_entity_poly.pdbx_seq_one_letter_code
_entity_poly.pdbx_strand_id
1 'polypeptide(L)' 'MPLYRLCFQERGAHRVEQQVGFFNDEGALAYARRFARGRAVEVWRDAVLLHRDPAPRVLAESL' A
#
# COMPACT_ATOMS: atom_id res chain seq x y z
N MET A 1 -3.76 -1.63 20.00
CA MET A 1 -3.34 -0.91 18.77
C MET A 1 -3.67 -1.79 17.58
N PRO A 2 -4.56 -1.39 16.66
CA PRO A 2 -4.92 -2.21 15.50
C PRO A 2 -3.72 -2.50 14.60
N LEU A 3 -3.70 -3.70 14.03
CA LEU A 3 -2.70 -4.13 13.07
C LEU A 3 -3.24 -3.96 11.65
N TYR A 4 -2.41 -3.39 10.80
CA TYR A 4 -2.69 -3.19 9.39
C TYR A 4 -1.71 -4.00 8.58
N ARG A 5 -2.20 -4.62 7.51
CA ARG A 5 -1.38 -5.33 6.53
C ARG A 5 -1.28 -4.47 5.29
N LEU A 6 -0.08 -4.04 4.98
CA LEU A 6 0.27 -3.31 3.77
C LEU A 6 0.78 -4.30 2.74
N CYS A 7 0.18 -4.30 1.55
CA CYS A 7 0.62 -5.14 0.44
C CYS A 7 1.12 -4.25 -0.69
N PHE A 8 2.39 -4.37 -1.04
CA PHE A 8 3.02 -3.60 -2.10
C PHE A 8 3.25 -4.48 -3.32
N GLN A 9 3.01 -3.92 -4.49
CA GLN A 9 3.38 -4.56 -5.75
C GLN A 9 4.75 -4.04 -6.21
N GLU A 10 5.72 -4.93 -6.33
CA GLU A 10 7.03 -4.65 -6.90
C GLU A 10 7.09 -5.00 -8.39
N ARG A 11 8.12 -4.51 -9.08
CA ARG A 11 8.35 -4.83 -10.49
C ARG A 11 8.51 -6.35 -10.65
N GLY A 12 7.84 -6.93 -11.64
CA GLY A 12 7.93 -8.37 -11.93
C GLY A 12 6.97 -9.26 -11.13
N ALA A 13 5.80 -8.73 -10.74
CA ALA A 13 4.72 -9.45 -10.04
C ALA A 13 5.02 -9.93 -8.61
N HIS A 14 6.13 -9.47 -8.02
CA HIS A 14 6.46 -9.79 -6.64
C HIS A 14 5.59 -8.95 -5.67
N ARG A 15 4.91 -9.63 -4.74
CA ARG A 15 4.07 -9.01 -3.70
C ARG A 15 4.83 -9.03 -2.38
N VAL A 16 5.00 -7.84 -1.79
CA VAL A 16 5.62 -7.70 -0.46
C VAL A 16 4.52 -7.37 0.55
N GLU A 17 4.47 -8.12 1.64
CA GLU A 17 3.53 -7.87 2.74
C GLU A 17 4.26 -7.38 3.98
N GLN A 18 3.71 -6.35 4.63
CA GLN A 18 4.23 -5.81 5.87
C GLN A 18 3.10 -5.56 6.86
N GLN A 19 3.24 -6.06 8.08
CA GLN A 19 2.34 -5.72 9.18
C GLN A 19 2.88 -4.53 9.96
N VAL A 20 2.00 -3.58 10.25
CA VAL A 20 2.30 -2.34 10.95
C VAL A 20 1.18 -2.03 11.94
N GLY A 21 1.54 -1.51 13.11
CA GLY A 21 0.55 -1.07 14.10
C GLY A 21 0.34 0.43 14.04
N PHE A 22 -0.92 0.86 13.97
CA PHE A 22 -1.31 2.27 13.97
C PHE A 22 -2.47 2.51 14.94
N PHE A 23 -2.66 3.75 15.36
CA PHE A 23 -3.76 4.13 16.25
C PHE A 23 -5.10 4.21 15.54
N ASN A 24 -5.11 4.52 14.24
CA ASN A 24 -6.30 4.68 13.42
C ASN A 24 -6.00 4.42 11.92
N ASP A 25 -7.07 4.41 11.12
CA ASP A 25 -6.99 4.13 9.69
C ASP A 25 -6.23 5.26 8.96
N GLU A 26 -6.46 6.51 9.33
CA GLU A 26 -5.81 7.67 8.70
C GLU A 26 -4.28 7.62 8.80
N GLY A 27 -3.74 7.28 9.98
CA GLY A 27 -2.29 7.12 10.19
C GLY A 27 -1.71 5.96 9.38
N ALA A 28 -2.43 4.84 9.31
CA ALA A 28 -2.03 3.70 8.50
C ALA A 28 -2.00 4.04 7.01
N LEU A 29 -3.00 4.78 6.51
CA LEU A 29 -3.07 5.24 5.11
C LEU A 29 -1.94 6.22 4.77
N ALA A 30 -1.70 7.22 5.63
CA ALA A 30 -0.64 8.20 5.43
C ALA A 30 0.74 7.53 5.37
N TYR A 31 0.98 6.55 6.26
CA TYR A 31 2.20 5.76 6.24
C TYR A 31 2.31 4.91 4.98
N ALA A 32 1.26 4.18 4.61
CA ALA A 32 1.24 3.30 3.45
C ALA A 32 1.56 4.06 2.16
N ARG A 33 0.94 5.24 1.96
CA ARG A 33 1.19 6.10 0.81
C ARG A 33 2.63 6.60 0.76
N ARG A 34 3.18 7.02 1.90
CA ARG A 34 4.57 7.47 2.02
C ARG A 34 5.57 6.34 1.75
N PHE A 35 5.27 5.13 2.25
CA PHE A 35 6.15 3.97 2.10
C PHE A 35 6.06 3.33 0.71
N ALA A 36 4.90 3.41 0.07
CA ALA A 36 4.70 2.91 -1.28
C ALA A 36 5.66 3.57 -2.29
N ARG A 37 6.05 4.84 -2.09
CA ARG A 37 7.02 5.58 -2.93
C ARG A 37 6.69 5.47 -4.43
N GLY A 38 5.41 5.56 -4.79
CA GLY A 38 4.93 5.44 -6.18
C GLY A 38 4.74 4.00 -6.67
N ARG A 39 4.80 3.00 -5.79
CA ARG A 39 4.33 1.63 -6.05
C ARG A 39 2.84 1.51 -5.76
N ALA A 40 2.20 0.49 -6.34
CA ALA A 40 0.83 0.15 -5.95
C ALA A 40 0.84 -0.38 -4.51
N VAL A 41 -0.16 0.03 -3.73
CA VAL A 41 -0.31 -0.41 -2.34
C VAL A 41 -1.77 -0.73 -2.01
N GLU A 42 -1.97 -1.81 -1.26
CA GLU A 42 -3.24 -2.16 -0.63
C GLU A 42 -3.09 -2.13 0.90
N VAL A 43 -4.07 -1.54 1.58
CA VAL A 43 -4.12 -1.42 3.04
C VAL A 43 -5.28 -2.24 3.55
N TRP A 44 -4.96 -3.27 4.33
CA TRP A 44 -5.91 -4.21 4.90
C TRP A 44 -5.94 -4.07 6.41
N ARG A 45 -7.12 -4.22 7.01
CA ARG A 45 -7.30 -4.45 8.45
C ARG A 45 -8.12 -5.72 8.61
N ASP A 46 -7.52 -6.73 9.24
CA ASP A 46 -8.07 -8.09 9.27
C ASP A 46 -8.37 -8.59 7.84
N ALA A 47 -9.65 -8.88 7.54
CA ALA A 47 -10.13 -9.30 6.22
C ALA A 47 -10.69 -8.14 5.37
N VAL A 48 -10.69 -6.91 5.89
CA VAL A 48 -11.29 -5.75 5.23
C VAL A 48 -10.23 -4.96 4.46
N LEU A 49 -10.43 -4.78 3.16
CA LEU A 49 -9.65 -3.84 2.35
C LEU A 49 -10.13 -2.41 2.66
N LEU A 50 -9.27 -1.63 3.30
CA LEU A 50 -9.56 -0.24 3.64
C LEU A 50 -9.23 0.71 2.49
N HIS A 51 -8.14 0.46 1.77
CA HIS A 51 -7.69 1.33 0.69
C HIS A 51 -6.82 0.61 -0.32
N ARG A 52 -6.89 1.06 -1.56
CA ARG A 52 -6.02 0.62 -2.66
C ARG A 52 -5.60 1.84 -3.46
N ASP A 53 -4.30 2.07 -3.52
CA ASP A 53 -3.69 3.10 -4.37
C ASP A 53 -2.99 2.39 -5.55
N PRO A 54 -3.47 2.57 -6.79
CA PRO A 54 -2.75 2.06 -7.95
C PRO A 54 -1.43 2.80 -8.12
N ALA A 55 -0.41 2.13 -8.66
CA ALA A 55 0.84 2.81 -8.99
C ALA A 55 0.52 3.99 -9.96
N PRO A 56 1.04 5.21 -9.71
CA PRO A 56 0.87 6.32 -10.63
C PRO A 56 1.34 5.92 -12.03
N ARG A 57 0.48 6.08 -13.03
CA ARG A 57 0.72 5.79 -14.45
C ARG A 57 1.69 6.79 -15.09
N VAL A 58 2.81 7.10 -14.44
CA VAL A 58 3.81 8.01 -15.01
C VAL A 58 4.71 7.19 -15.94
N LEU A 59 4.48 7.35 -17.24
CA LEU A 59 5.30 6.94 -18.39
C LEU A 59 5.24 5.46 -18.81
N ALA A 60 4.05 4.96 -19.15
CA ALA A 60 3.94 3.82 -20.09
C ALA A 60 3.81 4.29 -21.56
N GLU A 61 3.79 5.60 -21.82
CA GLU A 61 3.69 6.20 -23.15
C GLU A 61 4.84 7.19 -23.34
N SER A 62 6.02 6.70 -23.76
CA SER A 62 7.06 7.44 -24.50
C SER A 62 8.26 6.50 -24.76
N LEU A 63 8.08 5.56 -25.68
CA LEU A 63 9.17 4.97 -26.46
C LEU A 63 8.75 5.02 -27.93
#